data_AF-A0A429B1M6-F1
#
_entry.id   AF-A0A429B1M6-F1
#
_cell.length_a   1.000
_cell.length_b   1.000
_cell.length_c   1.000
_cell.angle_alpha   90.00
_cell.angle_beta   90.00
_cell.angle_gamma   90.00
#
_symmetry.space_group_name_H-M   'P 1'
#
loop_
_entity.id
_entity.type
_entity.pdbx_description
1 polymer ?
#
loop_
_entity_poly.entity_id
_entity_poly.type
_entity_poly.pdbx_seq_one_letter_code
_entity_poly.pdbx_strand_id
1 'polypeptide(L)'
;MDDDNAVAIDSAFQGDPEDEERLPTKFVGVIREHKVLIRDPRTTPRWHDLSSRLPRNFGRLVDITLAAPDEGTTVHVTVLNAHSRIAQSTCTVFPPPGTMTTRPWPANCSPFIDITPPA
;
A
#
# COMPACT_ATOMS: atom_id res chain seq x y z
N MET A 1 -10.26 7.22 26.25
CA MET A 1 -8.88 6.91 26.68
C MET A 1 -8.72 5.43 26.43
N ASP A 2 -8.00 4.94 25.44
CA ASP A 2 -7.21 5.47 24.33
C ASP A 2 -7.09 4.27 23.39
N ASP A 3 -7.44 4.33 22.10
CA ASP A 3 -7.10 3.26 21.13
C ASP A 3 -7.37 3.64 19.66
N ASP A 4 -7.20 4.90 19.28
CA ASP A 4 -7.25 5.32 17.86
C ASP A 4 -5.87 5.78 17.36
N ASN A 5 -4.81 5.20 17.93
CA ASN A 5 -3.46 5.35 17.42
C ASN A 5 -3.24 4.38 16.25
N ALA A 6 -2.47 4.83 15.26
CA ALA A 6 -2.07 4.00 14.14
C ALA A 6 -1.53 2.65 14.64
N VAL A 7 -2.07 1.56 14.08
CA VAL A 7 -1.82 0.20 14.59
C VAL A 7 -0.53 -0.39 13.98
N ALA A 8 -0.13 0.09 12.81
CA ALA A 8 1.14 -0.28 12.17
C ALA A 8 1.56 0.73 11.09
N ILE A 9 2.86 0.77 10.79
CA ILE A 9 3.46 1.59 9.74
C ILE A 9 4.61 0.83 9.08
N ASP A 10 4.70 0.94 7.76
CA ASP A 10 5.85 0.47 6.99
C ASP A 10 6.19 1.45 5.85
N SER A 11 7.36 1.32 5.24
CA SER A 11 7.76 2.09 4.07
C SER A 11 8.60 1.29 3.09
N ALA A 12 8.40 1.53 1.81
CA ALA A 12 9.22 0.98 0.73
C ALA A 12 9.73 2.10 -0.18
N PHE A 13 10.92 1.90 -0.75
CA PHE A 13 11.52 2.81 -1.73
C PHE A 13 11.39 2.19 -3.11
N GLN A 14 11.01 3.00 -4.09
CA GLN A 14 11.01 2.63 -5.50
C GLN A 14 12.03 3.47 -6.23
N GLY A 15 12.92 2.81 -6.95
CA GLY A 15 13.96 3.43 -7.76
C GLY A 15 15.34 3.22 -7.18
N ASP A 16 16.30 3.10 -8.08
CA ASP A 16 17.70 2.93 -7.76
C ASP A 16 18.22 4.18 -7.03
N PRO A 17 18.75 4.06 -5.80
CA PRO A 17 19.35 5.19 -5.11
C PRO A 17 20.61 5.74 -5.81
N GLU A 18 21.23 4.97 -6.71
CA GLU A 18 22.41 5.36 -7.49
C GLU A 18 22.06 6.10 -8.80
N ASP A 19 20.77 6.11 -9.19
CA ASP A 19 20.27 6.88 -10.33
C ASP A 19 20.13 8.37 -9.95
N GLU A 20 21.18 9.14 -10.23
CA GLU A 20 21.24 10.59 -9.97
C GLU A 20 20.19 11.40 -10.75
N GLU A 21 19.64 10.85 -11.84
CA GLU A 21 18.60 11.50 -12.65
C GLU A 21 17.19 11.28 -12.08
N ARG A 22 17.00 10.27 -11.21
CA ARG A 22 15.71 9.93 -10.62
C ARG A 22 15.81 9.60 -9.13
N LEU A 23 15.51 10.60 -8.30
CA LEU A 23 15.40 10.41 -6.85
C LEU A 23 14.41 9.27 -6.50
N PRO A 24 14.80 8.36 -5.58
CA PRO A 24 13.95 7.25 -5.18
C PRO A 24 12.65 7.77 -4.54
N THR A 25 11.53 7.17 -4.93
CA THR A 25 10.22 7.50 -4.37
C THR A 25 9.97 6.66 -3.12
N LYS A 26 9.84 7.32 -1.96
CA LYS A 26 9.43 6.67 -0.72
C LYS A 26 7.90 6.60 -0.62
N PHE A 27 7.36 5.39 -0.59
CA PHE A 27 5.98 5.10 -0.20
C PHE A 27 5.90 4.79 1.29
N VAL A 28 4.81 5.20 1.93
CA VAL A 28 4.54 4.92 3.35
C VAL A 28 3.17 4.31 3.48
N GLY A 29 3.06 3.19 4.18
CA GLY A 29 1.81 2.50 4.47
C GLY A 29 1.49 2.63 5.94
N VAL A 30 0.24 2.96 6.27
CA VAL A 30 -0.22 3.10 7.66
C VAL A 30 -1.58 2.43 7.81
N ILE A 31 -1.75 1.70 8.91
CA ILE A 31 -3.09 1.32 9.39
C ILE A 31 -3.54 2.34 10.43
N ARG A 32 -4.64 3.05 10.16
CA ARG A 32 -5.23 4.03 11.07
C ARG A 32 -6.75 4.03 10.92
N GLU A 33 -7.48 4.07 12.03
CA GLU A 33 -8.96 4.09 12.03
C GLU A 33 -9.54 2.94 11.17
N HIS A 34 -8.96 1.74 11.28
CA HIS A 34 -9.29 0.55 10.47
C HIS A 34 -9.08 0.69 8.95
N LYS A 35 -8.36 1.73 8.49
CA LYS A 35 -8.07 1.95 7.07
C LYS A 35 -6.67 1.54 6.69
N VAL A 36 -6.49 1.08 5.45
CA VAL A 36 -5.19 0.90 4.81
C VAL A 36 -4.86 2.17 4.02
N LEU A 37 -3.96 2.99 4.55
CA LEU A 37 -3.57 4.25 3.94
C LEU A 37 -2.19 4.14 3.31
N ILE A 38 -2.06 4.48 2.02
CA ILE A 38 -0.78 4.58 1.32
C ILE A 38 -0.49 6.03 0.98
N ARG A 39 0.73 6.48 1.29
CA ARG A 39 1.26 7.77 0.90
C ARG A 39 2.05 7.65 -0.40
N ASP A 40 1.62 8.36 -1.43
CA ASP A 40 2.39 8.61 -2.65
C ASP A 40 2.74 10.12 -2.72
N PRO A 41 4.02 10.51 -2.53
CA PRO A 41 4.43 11.91 -2.52
C PRO A 41 4.19 12.65 -3.85
N ARG A 42 4.00 11.92 -4.95
CA ARG A 42 3.92 12.47 -6.31
C ARG A 42 2.49 12.83 -6.72
N THR A 43 1.51 12.61 -5.83
CA THR A 43 0.08 12.80 -6.11
C THR A 43 -0.55 13.84 -5.17
N THR A 44 -1.71 14.38 -5.55
CA THR A 44 -2.54 15.25 -4.70
C THR A 44 -3.98 14.74 -4.73
N PRO A 45 -4.57 14.32 -3.58
CA PRO A 45 -3.97 14.25 -2.24
C PRO A 45 -2.83 13.23 -2.16
N ARG A 46 -1.98 13.34 -1.13
CA ARG A 46 -0.83 12.44 -0.96
C ARG A 46 -1.16 11.11 -0.29
N TRP A 47 -2.24 11.06 0.50
CA TRP A 47 -2.66 9.86 1.23
C TRP A 47 -3.91 9.28 0.58
N HIS A 48 -3.89 7.97 0.34
CA HIS A 48 -4.92 7.25 -0.40
C HIS A 48 -5.43 6.07 0.42
N ASP A 49 -6.76 5.90 0.46
CA ASP A 49 -7.41 4.83 1.19
C ASP A 49 -7.68 3.62 0.28
N LEU A 50 -7.02 2.50 0.60
CA LEU A 50 -7.11 1.23 -0.11
C LEU A 50 -8.15 0.28 0.51
N SER A 51 -8.83 0.67 1.58
CA SER A 51 -9.72 -0.23 2.35
C SER A 51 -10.89 -0.75 1.52
N SER A 52 -11.32 0.01 0.51
CA SER A 52 -12.33 -0.42 -0.47
C SER A 52 -11.89 -1.62 -1.34
N ARG A 53 -10.60 -1.96 -1.34
CA ARG A 53 -10.01 -3.09 -2.07
C ARG A 53 -9.89 -4.35 -1.23
N LEU A 54 -10.07 -4.27 0.09
CA LEU A 54 -9.98 -5.42 0.99
C LEU A 54 -11.12 -6.43 0.75
N PRO A 55 -10.91 -7.71 1.07
CA PRO A 55 -12.00 -8.68 1.10
C PRO A 55 -13.08 -8.21 2.08
N ARG A 56 -14.35 -8.46 1.74
CA ARG A 56 -15.43 -8.23 2.70
C ARG A 56 -15.18 -9.02 3.97
N ASN A 57 -15.40 -8.40 5.12
CA ASN A 57 -15.21 -9.01 6.44
C ASN A 57 -13.78 -9.53 6.67
N PHE A 58 -12.76 -8.87 6.10
CA PHE A 58 -11.37 -9.24 6.36
C PHE A 58 -11.02 -9.13 7.86
N GLY A 59 -11.74 -8.32 8.64
CA GLY A 59 -11.57 -8.21 10.08
C GLY A 59 -10.61 -7.10 10.48
N ARG A 60 -10.28 -7.03 11.78
CA ARG A 60 -9.42 -5.98 12.32
C ARG A 60 -7.99 -6.15 11.81
N LEU A 61 -7.48 -5.13 11.14
CA LEU A 61 -6.10 -5.05 10.68
C LEU A 61 -5.17 -4.84 11.88
N VAL A 62 -4.01 -5.51 11.85
CA VAL A 62 -3.00 -5.42 12.92
C VAL A 62 -1.59 -5.13 12.40
N ASP A 63 -1.32 -5.38 11.12
CA ASP A 63 -0.02 -5.08 10.53
C ASP A 63 -0.10 -4.78 9.03
N ILE A 64 0.89 -4.06 8.52
CA ILE A 64 1.08 -3.72 7.11
C ILE A 64 2.55 -3.85 6.74
N THR A 65 2.82 -4.40 5.56
CA THR A 65 4.14 -4.29 4.94
C THR A 65 4.05 -3.85 3.48
N LEU A 66 5.08 -3.15 3.02
CA LEU A 66 5.24 -2.65 1.68
C LEU A 66 6.49 -3.25 1.03
N ALA A 67 6.37 -3.57 -0.25
CA ALA A 67 7.52 -3.86 -1.09
C ALA A 67 7.38 -3.09 -2.40
N ALA A 68 8.47 -2.45 -2.84
CA ALA A 68 8.52 -1.75 -4.11
C ALA A 68 9.82 -2.15 -4.81
N PRO A 69 9.77 -2.81 -5.98
CA PRO A 69 10.96 -3.13 -6.75
C PRO A 69 11.66 -1.87 -7.30
N ASP A 70 12.99 -1.90 -7.35
CA ASP A 70 13.83 -0.78 -7.81
C ASP A 70 13.56 -0.39 -9.27
N GLU A 71 13.53 -1.40 -10.16
CA GLU A 71 13.26 -1.24 -11.59
C GLU A 71 11.77 -1.39 -11.96
N GLY A 72 10.88 -1.52 -10.97
CA GLY A 72 9.47 -1.79 -11.25
C GLY A 72 8.57 -0.56 -11.19
N THR A 73 7.35 -0.74 -11.69
CA THR A 73 6.30 0.29 -11.76
C THR A 73 5.25 0.13 -10.67
N THR A 74 5.46 -0.76 -9.70
CA THR A 74 4.45 -1.19 -8.74
C THR A 74 4.89 -1.03 -7.30
N VAL A 75 3.90 -0.96 -6.40
CA VAL A 75 4.06 -1.16 -4.97
C VAL A 75 3.15 -2.31 -4.56
N HIS A 76 3.68 -3.27 -3.82
CA HIS A 76 2.94 -4.34 -3.18
C HIS A 76 2.58 -3.90 -1.76
N VAL A 77 1.31 -4.10 -1.40
CA VAL A 77 0.77 -3.79 -0.09
C VAL A 77 0.24 -5.08 0.51
N THR A 78 0.84 -5.53 1.59
CA THR A 78 0.42 -6.73 2.31
C THR A 78 -0.09 -6.34 3.68
N VAL A 79 -1.21 -6.92 4.09
CA VAL A 79 -1.82 -6.65 5.39
C VAL A 79 -2.07 -7.94 6.16
N LEU A 80 -1.97 -7.84 7.49
CA LEU A 80 -2.29 -8.89 8.45
C LEU A 80 -3.51 -8.49 9.26
N ASN A 81 -4.41 -9.43 9.52
CA ASN A 81 -5.51 -9.24 10.46
C ASN A 81 -5.27 -9.94 11.81
N ALA A 82 -6.12 -9.64 12.79
CA ALA A 82 -6.09 -10.24 14.14
C ALA A 82 -6.35 -11.77 14.17
N HIS A 83 -6.81 -12.36 13.06
CA HIS A 83 -7.02 -13.81 12.90
C HIS A 83 -5.89 -14.47 12.10
N SER A 84 -4.73 -13.82 11.97
CA SER A 84 -3.57 -14.32 11.23
C SER A 84 -3.83 -14.58 9.73
N ARG A 85 -4.82 -13.92 9.13
CA ARG A 85 -5.01 -13.92 7.68
C ARG A 85 -4.15 -12.84 7.04
N ILE A 86 -3.51 -13.21 5.93
CA ILE A 86 -2.63 -12.33 5.17
C ILE A 86 -3.29 -12.07 3.81
N ALA A 87 -3.39 -10.81 3.42
CA ALA A 87 -3.84 -10.45 2.08
C ALA A 87 -2.92 -9.44 1.43
N GLN A 88 -2.76 -9.54 0.12
CA GLN A 88 -1.87 -8.68 -0.66
C GLN A 88 -2.61 -8.01 -1.83
N SER A 89 -2.34 -6.73 -2.05
CA SER A 89 -2.72 -5.97 -3.23
C SER A 89 -1.46 -5.47 -3.94
N THR A 90 -1.56 -5.30 -5.26
CA THR A 90 -0.50 -4.68 -6.08
C THR A 90 -1.06 -3.43 -6.73
N CYS A 91 -0.34 -2.31 -6.59
CA CYS A 91 -0.71 -1.02 -7.13
C CYS A 91 0.28 -0.57 -8.20
N THR A 92 -0.20 -0.23 -9.40
CA THR A 92 0.64 0.41 -10.43
C THR A 92 0.83 1.88 -10.06
N VAL A 93 2.07 2.30 -9.93
CA VAL A 93 2.47 3.63 -9.45
C VAL A 93 3.36 4.39 -10.44
N PHE A 94 3.77 3.77 -11.56
CA PHE A 94 4.47 4.46 -12.65
C PHE A 94 3.79 4.21 -14.02
N PRO A 95 3.55 5.28 -14.81
CA PRO A 95 3.69 6.68 -14.42
C PRO A 95 2.71 7.04 -13.28
N PRO A 96 2.86 8.22 -12.64
CA PRO A 96 2.08 8.58 -11.46
C PRO A 96 0.57 8.31 -11.65
N PRO A 97 -0.12 7.74 -10.65
CA PRO A 97 -1.56 7.46 -10.75
C PRO A 97 -2.38 8.70 -11.07
N GLY A 98 -3.37 8.54 -11.95
CA GLY A 98 -4.22 9.65 -12.44
C GLY A 98 -3.65 10.37 -13.68
N THR A 99 -2.51 9.92 -14.21
CA THR A 99 -2.00 10.36 -15.52
C THR A 99 -2.55 9.47 -16.65
N MET A 100 -2.40 9.88 -17.92
CA MET A 100 -3.10 9.29 -19.07
C MET A 100 -3.04 7.75 -19.22
N THR A 101 -2.04 7.07 -18.65
CA THR A 101 -1.86 5.62 -18.76
C THR A 101 -2.17 4.85 -17.47
N THR A 102 -2.35 5.52 -16.32
CA THR A 102 -2.53 4.88 -15.01
C THR A 102 -3.78 5.41 -14.33
N ARG A 103 -4.68 4.52 -13.90
CA ARG A 103 -5.91 4.91 -13.16
C ARG A 103 -5.55 5.65 -11.86
N PRO A 104 -6.42 6.54 -11.34
CA PRO A 104 -6.17 7.20 -10.06
C PRO A 104 -6.25 6.20 -8.89
N TRP A 105 -5.67 6.57 -7.75
CA TRP A 105 -5.87 5.83 -6.51
C TRP A 105 -7.35 5.81 -6.07
N PRO A 106 -7.83 4.71 -5.45
CA PRO A 106 -7.19 3.39 -5.29
C PRO A 106 -7.46 2.46 -6.49
N ALA A 107 -7.89 2.98 -7.64
CA ALA A 107 -8.21 2.18 -8.84
C ALA A 107 -7.01 1.71 -9.65
N ASN A 108 -5.82 2.19 -9.33
CA ASN A 108 -4.55 1.62 -9.77
C ASN A 108 -4.15 0.34 -9.02
N CYS A 109 -4.89 -0.05 -7.97
CA CYS A 109 -4.61 -1.25 -7.18
C CYS A 109 -5.52 -2.41 -7.56
N SER A 110 -4.95 -3.62 -7.58
CA SER A 110 -5.74 -4.85 -7.61
C SER A 110 -6.59 -4.99 -6.34
N PRO A 111 -7.67 -5.80 -6.35
CA PRO A 111 -8.24 -6.31 -5.12
C PRO A 111 -7.16 -7.00 -4.27
N PHE A 112 -7.35 -7.01 -2.96
CA PHE A 112 -6.51 -7.80 -2.06
C PHE A 112 -6.83 -9.29 -2.23
N ILE A 113 -5.81 -10.10 -2.44
CA ILE A 113 -5.89 -11.55 -2.59
C ILE A 113 -5.36 -12.20 -1.31
N ASP A 114 -6.06 -13.22 -0.80
CA ASP A 114 -5.62 -13.98 0.38
C ASP A 114 -4.40 -14.83 0.03
N ILE A 115 -3.33 -14.66 0.80
CA ILE A 115 -2.05 -15.38 0.64
C ILE A 115 -1.64 -16.05 1.95
N THR A 116 -2.59 -16.29 2.84
CA THR A 116 -2.34 -16.96 4.13
C THR A 116 -1.68 -18.32 3.89
N PRO A 117 -0.55 -18.64 4.56
CA PRO A 117 0.07 -19.95 4.47
C PRO A 117 -0.91 -21.07 4.84
N PRO A 118 -0.77 -22.27 4.25
CA PRO A 118 -1.51 -23.43 4.72
C PRO A 118 -1.14 -23.75 6.18
N ALA A 119 -2.11 -24.28 6.92
CA ALA A 119 -1.95 -24.73 8.30
C ALA A 119 -1.07 -25.99 8.41
#